data_AF-A0A5M6CJD9-F1
#
_entry.id   AF-A0A5M6CJD9-F1
#
_cell.length_a   1.000
_cell.length_b   1.000
_cell.length_c   1.000
_cell.angle_alpha   90.00
_cell.angle_beta   90.00
_cell.angle_gamma   90.00
#
_symmetry.space_group_name_H-M   'P 1'
#
loop_
_entity.id
_entity.type
_entity.pdbx_description
1 polymer ?
#
loop_
_entity_poly.entity_id
_entity_poly.type
_entity_poly.pdbx_seq_one_letter_code
_entity_poly.pdbx_strand_id
1 'polypeptide(L)'
;MKYNPFKIIIWVLFLVFVLLNSVRLFIYGFVISFMIVIIDRAFFGTRKRSDTQFLNLFLTFTSIFTLFYTFSPFFRSIEFKISHPRWQKLEIVSVEKSVTQKVSTPFNFLEKEYTSISVNYIDEYGKIQIKGEEIKHYAILGFEPLFSKKTIENELDYIHSRSLNKLINKKAINVYQHPSKDKMKVFKGNDAFALRHSIGFQITLLITYILFVSFTVYCIYRFKQLAAAVKSSNIKEQKSAYIILLILLYSYLVVGITVVHYLKF
;
A
#
# COMPACT_ATOMS: atom_id res chain seq x y z
N MET A 1 6.64 15.25 28.84
CA MET A 1 7.11 14.11 28.02
C MET A 1 8.04 14.65 26.93
N LYS A 2 9.32 14.26 26.89
CA LYS A 2 10.20 14.64 25.76
C LYS A 2 9.70 13.91 24.51
N TYR A 3 9.21 14.66 23.52
CA TYR A 3 8.74 14.12 22.25
C TYR A 3 9.89 13.38 21.56
N ASN A 4 9.73 12.08 21.36
CA ASN A 4 10.69 11.29 20.61
C ASN A 4 10.39 11.50 19.12
N PRO A 5 11.25 12.19 18.34
CA PRO A 5 10.99 12.49 16.93
C PRO A 5 10.76 11.21 16.10
N PHE A 6 11.33 10.08 16.50
CA PHE A 6 11.10 8.78 15.86
C PHE A 6 9.66 8.27 16.01
N LYS A 7 9.01 8.57 17.15
CA LYS A 7 7.58 8.24 17.31
C LYS A 7 6.73 9.08 16.38
N ILE A 8 7.04 10.37 16.22
CA ILE A 8 6.31 11.25 15.31
C ILE A 8 6.45 10.77 13.87
N ILE A 9 7.67 10.39 13.44
CA ILE A 9 7.90 9.84 12.09
C ILE A 9 7.13 8.54 11.87
N ILE A 10 7.13 7.62 12.84
CA ILE A 10 6.34 6.37 12.76
C ILE A 10 4.84 6.68 12.69
N TRP A 11 4.35 7.66 13.45
CA TRP A 11 2.95 8.08 13.41
C TRP A 11 2.57 8.76 12.10
N VAL A 12 3.45 9.58 11.53
CA VAL A 12 3.25 10.21 10.22
C VAL A 12 3.26 9.14 9.13
N LEU A 13 4.19 8.18 9.16
CA LEU A 13 4.22 7.05 8.23
C LEU A 13 2.96 6.18 8.37
N PHE A 14 2.51 5.90 9.59
CA PHE A 14 1.28 5.17 9.84
C PHE A 14 0.05 5.94 9.32
N LEU A 15 0.00 7.25 9.52
CA LEU A 15 -1.11 8.09 9.09
C LEU A 15 -1.12 8.23 7.56
N VAL A 16 0.03 8.34 6.91
CA VAL A 16 0.19 8.25 5.45
C VAL A 16 -0.28 6.88 4.95
N PHE A 17 0.14 5.78 5.59
CA PHE A 17 -0.26 4.42 5.23
C PHE A 17 -1.76 4.17 5.39
N VAL A 18 -2.37 4.72 6.44
CA VAL A 18 -3.82 4.70 6.69
C VAL A 18 -4.57 5.57 5.69
N LEU A 19 -4.06 6.78 5.36
CA LEU A 19 -4.69 7.70 4.40
C LEU A 19 -4.62 7.20 2.95
N LEU A 20 -3.57 6.44 2.61
CA LEU A 20 -3.48 5.72 1.34
C LEU A 20 -4.47 4.56 1.25
N ASN A 21 -5.00 4.14 2.40
CA ASN A 21 -5.98 3.10 2.54
C ASN A 21 -7.34 3.70 2.97
N SER A 22 -8.39 2.88 3.00
CA SER A 22 -9.70 3.41 3.39
C SER A 22 -9.74 3.72 4.89
N VAL A 23 -10.35 4.85 5.29
CA VAL A 23 -10.69 5.20 6.69
C VAL A 23 -11.40 4.04 7.43
N ARG A 24 -12.03 3.12 6.69
CA ARG A 24 -12.68 1.93 7.23
C ARG A 24 -11.70 0.92 7.85
N LEU A 25 -10.48 0.79 7.31
CA LEU A 25 -9.44 -0.08 7.88
C LEU A 25 -8.94 0.42 9.23
N PHE A 26 -8.87 1.75 9.40
CA PHE A 26 -8.63 2.39 10.69
C PHE A 26 -9.74 2.04 11.69
N ILE A 27 -11.01 2.10 11.27
CA ILE A 27 -12.14 1.71 12.13
C ILE A 27 -12.05 0.23 12.52
N TYR A 28 -11.73 -0.68 11.60
CA TYR A 28 -11.57 -2.11 11.91
C TYR A 28 -10.46 -2.37 12.92
N GLY A 29 -9.27 -1.80 12.70
CA GLY A 29 -8.16 -1.90 13.64
C GLY A 29 -8.54 -1.37 15.02
N PHE A 30 -9.30 -0.27 15.07
CA PHE A 30 -9.71 0.40 16.30
C PHE A 30 -10.70 -0.47 17.08
N VAL A 31 -11.78 -0.92 16.42
CA VAL A 31 -12.82 -1.77 17.02
C VAL A 31 -12.23 -3.08 17.53
N ILE A 32 -11.39 -3.76 16.74
CA ILE A 32 -10.79 -5.04 17.14
C ILE A 32 -9.86 -4.85 18.34
N SER A 33 -9.02 -3.81 18.31
CA SER A 33 -8.13 -3.52 19.44
C SER A 33 -8.91 -3.16 20.70
N PHE A 34 -10.03 -2.45 20.55
CA PHE A 34 -10.92 -2.09 21.64
C PHE A 34 -11.65 -3.31 22.21
N MET A 35 -12.15 -4.21 21.35
CA MET A 35 -12.78 -5.47 21.76
C MET A 35 -11.81 -6.37 22.52
N ILE A 36 -10.57 -6.51 22.06
CA ILE A 36 -9.54 -7.29 22.75
C ILE A 36 -9.27 -6.71 24.14
N VAL A 37 -9.20 -5.38 24.27
CA VAL A 37 -9.03 -4.72 25.57
C VAL A 37 -10.24 -4.94 26.49
N ILE A 38 -11.46 -4.91 25.96
CA ILE A 38 -12.67 -5.19 26.74
C ILE A 38 -12.70 -6.65 27.21
N ILE A 39 -12.42 -7.60 26.32
CA ILE A 39 -12.41 -9.03 26.65
C ILE A 39 -11.33 -9.33 27.68
N ASP A 40 -10.13 -8.78 27.52
CA ASP A 40 -9.03 -8.94 28.48
C ASP A 40 -9.42 -8.42 29.87
N ARG A 41 -10.11 -7.27 29.92
CA ARG A 41 -10.63 -6.67 31.15
C ARG A 41 -11.76 -7.47 31.79
N ALA A 42 -12.67 -8.01 30.98
CA ALA A 42 -13.84 -8.74 31.45
C ALA A 42 -13.49 -10.14 31.97
N PHE A 43 -12.52 -10.83 31.35
CA PHE A 43 -12.22 -12.23 31.67
C PHE A 43 -11.00 -12.43 32.54
N PHE A 44 -9.95 -11.62 32.37
CA PHE A 44 -8.68 -11.88 33.04
C PHE A 44 -8.43 -10.97 34.25
N GLY A 45 -9.23 -9.90 34.43
CA GLY A 45 -9.20 -9.02 35.62
C GLY A 45 -7.85 -8.38 35.94
N THR A 46 -6.83 -8.61 35.11
CA THR A 46 -5.42 -8.44 35.45
C THR A 46 -4.77 -7.52 34.42
N ARG A 47 -4.98 -6.21 34.64
CA ARG A 47 -3.99 -5.12 34.53
C ARG A 47 -4.64 -3.82 34.10
N LYS A 48 -4.34 -2.73 34.82
CA LYS A 48 -4.29 -1.38 34.24
C LYS A 48 -3.13 -1.34 33.24
N ARG A 49 -3.36 -1.70 31.98
CA ARG A 49 -2.35 -1.58 30.92
C ARG A 49 -2.45 -0.21 30.25
N SER A 50 -1.28 0.42 30.06
CA SER A 50 -1.10 1.79 29.59
C SER A 50 -1.58 1.99 28.16
N ASP A 51 -2.00 3.22 27.82
CA ASP A 51 -2.44 3.64 26.47
C ASP A 51 -1.52 3.17 25.34
N THR A 52 -0.23 3.00 25.63
CA THR A 52 0.78 2.47 24.72
C THR A 52 0.50 1.05 24.23
N GLN A 53 -0.16 0.19 25.00
CA GLN A 53 -0.48 -1.17 24.55
C GLN A 53 -1.68 -1.23 23.62
N PHE A 54 -2.71 -0.43 23.89
CA PHE A 54 -3.80 -0.23 22.95
C PHE A 54 -3.26 0.32 21.63
N LEU A 55 -2.40 1.34 21.69
CA LEU A 55 -1.76 1.91 20.51
C LEU A 55 -0.92 0.89 19.73
N ASN A 56 -0.17 0.02 20.42
CA ASN A 56 0.61 -1.02 19.75
C ASN A 56 -0.27 -2.10 19.10
N LEU A 57 -1.33 -2.55 19.77
CA LEU A 57 -2.32 -3.49 19.22
C LEU A 57 -3.01 -2.88 18.00
N PHE A 58 -3.46 -1.64 18.14
CA PHE A 58 -4.09 -0.86 17.09
C PHE A 58 -3.19 -0.73 15.86
N LEU A 59 -1.93 -0.36 16.06
CA LEU A 59 -0.96 -0.22 14.99
C LEU A 59 -0.67 -1.57 14.31
N THR A 60 -0.57 -2.65 15.08
CA THR A 60 -0.33 -4.01 14.57
C THR A 60 -1.51 -4.50 13.72
N PHE A 61 -2.73 -4.48 14.26
CA PHE A 61 -3.91 -4.96 13.52
C PHE A 61 -4.21 -4.09 12.31
N THR A 62 -4.16 -2.77 12.45
CA THR A 62 -4.38 -1.87 11.31
C THR A 62 -3.35 -2.13 10.22
N SER A 63 -2.08 -2.37 10.56
CA SER A 63 -1.05 -2.71 9.57
C SER A 63 -1.34 -4.04 8.87
N ILE A 64 -1.73 -5.08 9.62
CA ILE A 64 -2.08 -6.40 9.07
C ILE A 64 -3.28 -6.30 8.10
N PHE A 65 -4.38 -5.69 8.54
CA PHE A 65 -5.56 -5.51 7.70
C PHE A 65 -5.26 -4.67 6.47
N THR A 66 -4.44 -3.64 6.64
CA THR A 66 -4.00 -2.81 5.53
C THR A 66 -3.25 -3.63 4.51
N LEU A 67 -2.26 -4.45 4.91
CA LEU A 67 -1.54 -5.33 3.98
C LEU A 67 -2.51 -6.24 3.20
N PHE A 68 -3.41 -6.95 3.88
CA PHE A 68 -4.35 -7.85 3.19
C PHE A 68 -5.33 -7.12 2.26
N TYR A 69 -5.83 -5.95 2.67
CA TYR A 69 -6.80 -5.17 1.90
C TYR A 69 -6.17 -4.47 0.70
N THR A 70 -4.95 -3.94 0.86
CA THR A 70 -4.17 -3.33 -0.22
C THR A 70 -3.90 -4.38 -1.30
N PHE A 71 -3.41 -5.57 -0.94
CA PHE A 71 -2.92 -6.55 -1.91
C PHE A 71 -3.96 -7.52 -2.48
N SER A 72 -5.16 -7.63 -1.90
CA SER A 72 -6.15 -8.62 -2.34
C SER A 72 -7.45 -8.00 -2.88
N PRO A 73 -7.71 -8.05 -4.19
CA PRO A 73 -9.02 -7.70 -4.76
C PRO A 73 -10.13 -8.63 -4.27
N PHE A 74 -9.79 -9.86 -3.89
CA PHE A 74 -10.70 -10.83 -3.33
C PHE A 74 -11.22 -10.35 -1.96
N PHE A 75 -10.34 -9.95 -1.03
CA PHE A 75 -10.78 -9.40 0.26
C PHE A 75 -11.62 -8.14 0.11
N ARG A 76 -11.25 -7.24 -0.82
CA ARG A 76 -12.07 -6.05 -1.15
C ARG A 76 -13.45 -6.42 -1.68
N SER A 77 -13.55 -7.42 -2.56
CA SER A 77 -14.84 -7.88 -3.09
C SER A 77 -15.69 -8.59 -2.03
N ILE A 78 -15.08 -9.34 -1.12
CA ILE A 78 -15.77 -9.98 0.00
C ILE A 78 -16.30 -8.94 0.98
N GLU A 79 -15.46 -8.00 1.40
CA GLU A 79 -15.88 -6.90 2.29
C GLU A 79 -17.02 -6.09 1.67
N PHE A 80 -16.91 -5.80 0.37
CA PHE A 80 -17.98 -5.11 -0.33
C PHE A 80 -19.28 -5.91 -0.34
N LYS A 81 -19.22 -7.22 -0.64
CA LYS A 81 -20.39 -8.12 -0.63
C LYS A 81 -21.04 -8.19 0.76
N ILE A 82 -20.24 -8.27 1.83
CA ILE A 82 -20.74 -8.30 3.21
C ILE A 82 -21.42 -6.97 3.56
N SER A 83 -20.78 -5.85 3.22
CA SER A 83 -21.27 -4.51 3.55
C SER A 83 -22.46 -4.08 2.69
N HIS A 84 -22.64 -4.69 1.51
CA HIS A 84 -23.68 -4.36 0.54
C HIS A 84 -24.40 -5.63 0.05
N PRO A 85 -25.14 -6.33 0.93
CA PRO A 85 -25.71 -7.64 0.63
C PRO A 85 -26.75 -7.62 -0.50
N ARG A 86 -27.36 -6.45 -0.76
CA ARG A 86 -28.34 -6.26 -1.84
C ARG A 86 -27.71 -5.99 -3.21
N TRP A 87 -26.39 -5.82 -3.29
CA TRP A 87 -25.73 -5.62 -4.59
C TRP A 87 -25.50 -6.97 -5.26
N GLN A 88 -25.92 -7.06 -6.52
CA GLN A 88 -25.80 -8.29 -7.29
C GLN A 88 -24.41 -8.37 -7.94
N LYS A 89 -23.75 -9.51 -7.79
CA LYS A 89 -22.51 -9.80 -8.51
C LYS A 89 -22.87 -10.22 -9.93
N LEU A 90 -22.31 -9.55 -10.93
CA LEU A 90 -22.52 -9.87 -12.34
C LEU A 90 -21.48 -10.88 -12.83
N GLU A 91 -21.89 -11.73 -13.76
CA GLU A 91 -21.00 -12.69 -14.41
C GLU A 91 -20.21 -12.03 -15.55
N ILE A 92 -18.90 -12.26 -15.58
CA ILE A 92 -18.01 -11.68 -16.59
C ILE A 92 -17.77 -12.68 -17.71
N VAL A 93 -18.24 -12.34 -18.90
CA VAL A 93 -18.11 -13.16 -20.10
C VAL A 93 -16.71 -13.03 -20.67
N SER A 94 -16.26 -11.80 -20.92
CA SER A 94 -14.94 -11.51 -21.46
C SER A 94 -14.47 -10.11 -21.08
N VAL A 95 -13.17 -9.89 -21.23
CA VAL A 95 -12.55 -8.57 -21.08
C VAL A 95 -11.73 -8.32 -22.34
N GLU A 96 -12.05 -7.26 -23.05
CA GLU A 96 -11.33 -6.81 -24.24
C GLU A 96 -10.50 -5.57 -23.90
N LYS A 97 -9.42 -5.34 -24.65
CA LYS A 97 -8.53 -4.19 -24.44
C LYS A 97 -8.33 -3.40 -25.72
N SER A 98 -8.18 -2.09 -25.57
CA SER A 98 -7.69 -1.20 -26.62
C SER A 98 -6.16 -1.28 -26.74
N VAL A 99 -5.62 -0.48 -27.65
CA VAL A 99 -4.18 -0.21 -27.71
C VAL A 99 -3.75 0.50 -26.43
N THR A 100 -2.60 0.09 -25.89
CA THR A 100 -1.96 0.70 -24.72
C THR A 100 -1.34 2.04 -25.09
N GLN A 101 -1.52 3.04 -24.22
CA GLN A 101 -1.04 4.40 -24.42
C GLN A 101 -0.08 4.79 -23.30
N LYS A 102 1.07 5.35 -23.68
CA LYS A 102 2.03 5.97 -22.76
C LYS A 102 1.91 7.48 -22.85
N VAL A 103 1.75 8.12 -21.71
CA VAL A 103 1.60 9.58 -21.62
C VAL A 103 2.49 10.12 -20.51
N SER A 104 3.32 11.09 -20.86
CA SER A 104 4.02 11.92 -19.89
C SER A 104 3.00 12.73 -19.09
N THR A 105 3.00 12.58 -17.77
CA THR A 105 2.10 13.39 -16.93
C THR A 105 2.57 14.85 -16.89
N PRO A 106 1.76 15.81 -16.39
CA PRO A 106 2.22 17.20 -16.19
C PRO A 106 3.45 17.32 -15.27
N PHE A 107 3.78 16.25 -14.55
CA PHE A 107 4.99 16.14 -13.77
C PHE A 107 6.06 15.44 -14.61
N ASN A 108 7.11 16.16 -15.01
CA ASN A 108 8.22 15.64 -15.83
C ASN A 108 8.94 14.42 -15.23
N PHE A 109 8.75 14.15 -13.93
CA PHE A 109 9.33 13.02 -13.23
C PHE A 109 8.37 11.82 -13.10
N LEU A 110 7.18 11.85 -13.72
CA LEU A 110 6.17 10.80 -13.58
C LEU A 110 5.61 10.39 -14.94
N GLU A 111 5.80 9.12 -15.28
CA GLU A 111 5.20 8.50 -16.46
C GLU A 111 3.92 7.75 -16.11
N LYS A 112 2.98 7.76 -17.06
CA LYS A 112 1.72 7.03 -16.98
C LYS A 112 1.59 6.11 -18.18
N GLU A 113 1.30 4.85 -17.93
CA GLU A 113 0.86 3.90 -18.93
C GLU A 113 -0.59 3.50 -18.64
N TYR A 114 -1.46 3.58 -19.65
CA TYR A 114 -2.85 3.21 -19.50
C TYR A 114 -3.41 2.45 -20.70
N THR A 115 -4.41 1.62 -20.41
CA THR A 115 -5.14 0.86 -21.42
C THR A 115 -6.63 0.90 -21.08
N SER A 116 -7.44 1.29 -22.05
CA SER A 116 -8.90 1.18 -21.94
C SER A 116 -9.31 -0.27 -22.13
N ILE A 117 -10.23 -0.74 -21.30
CA ILE A 117 -10.77 -2.09 -21.34
C ILE A 117 -12.29 -2.05 -21.46
N SER A 118 -12.84 -3.01 -22.18
CA SER A 118 -14.28 -3.25 -22.28
C SER A 118 -14.59 -4.54 -21.55
N VAL A 119 -15.42 -4.45 -20.51
CA VAL A 119 -15.84 -5.58 -19.69
C VAL A 119 -17.22 -6.02 -20.16
N ASN A 120 -17.29 -7.20 -20.75
CA ASN A 120 -18.54 -7.79 -21.21
C ASN A 120 -19.12 -8.65 -20.08
N TYR A 121 -20.35 -8.36 -19.66
CA TYR A 121 -21.01 -9.03 -18.55
C TYR A 121 -22.46 -9.38 -18.87
N ILE A 122 -22.99 -10.37 -18.14
CA ILE A 122 -24.40 -10.75 -18.22
C ILE A 122 -25.18 -9.95 -17.17
N ASP A 123 -26.21 -9.23 -17.63
CA ASP A 123 -27.11 -8.49 -16.75
C ASP A 123 -28.17 -9.38 -16.08
N GLU A 124 -28.99 -8.78 -15.22
CA GLU A 124 -30.06 -9.48 -14.48
C GLU A 124 -31.12 -10.13 -15.40
N TYR A 125 -31.19 -9.69 -16.66
CA TYR A 125 -32.11 -10.21 -17.68
C TYR A 125 -31.45 -11.21 -18.64
N GLY A 126 -30.21 -11.62 -18.37
CA GLY A 126 -29.46 -12.55 -19.22
C GLY A 126 -28.88 -11.92 -20.49
N LYS A 127 -28.93 -10.60 -20.65
CA LYS A 127 -28.38 -9.90 -21.83
C LYS A 127 -26.91 -9.53 -21.62
N ILE A 128 -26.14 -9.60 -22.70
CA ILE A 128 -24.75 -9.16 -22.72
C ILE A 128 -24.73 -7.63 -22.75
N GLN A 129 -24.03 -7.04 -21.80
CA GLN A 129 -23.81 -5.61 -21.68
C GLN A 129 -22.31 -5.32 -21.61
N ILE A 130 -21.94 -4.08 -21.94
CA ILE A 130 -20.54 -3.65 -22.03
C ILE A 130 -20.30 -2.50 -21.05
N LYS A 131 -19.27 -2.63 -20.22
CA LYS A 131 -18.78 -1.54 -19.37
C LYS A 131 -17.36 -1.13 -19.76
N GLY A 132 -17.19 0.13 -20.15
CA GLY A 132 -15.88 0.73 -20.35
C GLY A 132 -15.18 1.02 -19.01
N GLU A 133 -13.93 0.62 -18.90
CA GLU A 133 -13.06 0.81 -17.74
C GLU A 133 -11.62 1.14 -18.19
N GLU A 134 -10.79 1.68 -17.30
CA GLU A 134 -9.39 2.00 -17.63
C GLU A 134 -8.44 1.38 -16.60
N ILE A 135 -7.32 0.82 -17.05
CA ILE A 135 -6.21 0.39 -16.20
C ILE A 135 -5.09 1.40 -16.36
N LYS A 136 -4.55 1.88 -15.23
CA LYS A 136 -3.49 2.89 -15.18
C LYS A 136 -2.37 2.39 -14.28
N HIS A 137 -1.14 2.55 -14.75
CA HIS A 137 0.08 2.35 -13.98
C HIS A 137 0.97 3.59 -14.14
N TYR A 138 1.71 3.90 -13.09
CA TYR A 138 2.56 5.07 -12.98
C TYR A 138 3.97 4.67 -12.55
N ALA A 139 4.99 5.33 -13.07
CA ALA A 139 6.37 5.17 -12.63
C ALA A 139 7.01 6.54 -12.38
N ILE A 140 7.77 6.66 -11.29
CA ILE A 140 8.60 7.84 -11.03
C ILE A 140 9.92 7.71 -11.78
N LEU A 141 10.18 8.64 -12.70
CA LEU A 141 11.44 8.83 -13.40
C LEU A 141 12.51 9.53 -12.57
N GLY A 142 12.13 10.15 -11.44
CA GLY A 142 13.05 10.90 -10.55
C GLY A 142 14.17 10.08 -9.89
N PHE A 143 14.31 8.79 -10.20
CA PHE A 143 15.41 7.92 -9.79
C PHE A 143 16.53 7.82 -10.85
N GLU A 144 16.53 8.69 -11.86
CA GLU A 144 17.55 8.76 -12.92
C GLU A 144 19.03 8.65 -12.47
N PRO A 145 19.49 9.19 -11.31
CA PRO A 145 20.87 8.96 -10.89
C PRO A 145 21.17 7.51 -10.44
N LEU A 146 20.14 6.70 -10.18
CA LEU A 146 20.26 5.30 -9.74
C LEU A 146 19.88 4.29 -10.83
N PHE A 147 18.94 4.63 -11.71
CA PHE A 147 18.48 3.75 -12.80
C PHE A 147 18.24 4.54 -14.08
N SER A 148 18.59 3.96 -15.23
CA SER A 148 18.28 4.58 -16.52
C SER A 148 16.77 4.70 -16.74
N LYS A 149 16.32 5.78 -17.38
CA LYS A 149 14.92 5.98 -17.79
C LYS A 149 14.33 4.76 -18.50
N LYS A 150 15.12 4.16 -19.40
CA LYS A 150 14.76 2.95 -20.15
C LYS A 150 14.46 1.74 -19.25
N THR A 151 15.24 1.54 -18.19
CA THR A 151 15.00 0.46 -17.21
C THR A 151 13.66 0.63 -16.50
N ILE A 152 13.33 1.86 -16.12
CA ILE A 152 12.08 2.19 -15.44
C ILE A 152 10.88 2.01 -16.39
N GLU A 153 11.01 2.45 -17.64
CA GLU A 153 10.02 2.24 -18.70
C GLU A 153 9.77 0.75 -18.97
N ASN A 154 10.83 -0.06 -19.09
CA ASN A 154 10.71 -1.50 -19.29
C ASN A 154 9.99 -2.20 -18.13
N GLU A 155 10.27 -1.81 -16.89
CA GLU A 155 9.56 -2.33 -15.70
C GLU A 155 8.07 -1.96 -15.76
N LEU A 156 7.77 -0.70 -16.09
CA LEU A 156 6.40 -0.19 -16.22
C LEU A 156 5.61 -1.00 -17.26
N ASP A 157 6.17 -1.18 -18.45
CA ASP A 157 5.58 -1.94 -19.56
C ASP A 157 5.32 -3.40 -19.18
N TYR A 158 6.31 -4.04 -18.55
CA TYR A 158 6.22 -5.42 -18.10
C TYR A 158 5.06 -5.59 -17.11
N ILE A 159 4.95 -4.69 -16.13
CA ILE A 159 3.93 -4.76 -15.08
C ILE A 159 2.55 -4.43 -15.66
N HIS A 160 2.47 -3.43 -16.53
CA HIS A 160 1.22 -3.05 -17.19
C HIS A 160 0.68 -4.21 -18.02
N SER A 161 1.54 -4.82 -18.84
CA SER A 161 1.21 -5.98 -19.68
C SER A 161 0.81 -7.19 -18.84
N ARG A 162 1.54 -7.49 -17.77
CA ARG A 162 1.22 -8.59 -16.85
C ARG A 162 -0.12 -8.38 -16.15
N SER A 163 -0.40 -7.15 -15.69
CA SER A 163 -1.66 -6.82 -15.05
C SER A 163 -2.85 -6.95 -16.02
N LEU A 164 -2.68 -6.49 -17.27
CA LEU A 164 -3.67 -6.69 -18.34
C LEU A 164 -3.92 -8.17 -18.60
N ASN A 165 -2.86 -8.96 -18.78
CA ASN A 165 -2.98 -10.40 -19.04
C ASN A 165 -3.68 -11.13 -17.89
N LYS A 166 -3.43 -10.73 -16.64
CA LYS A 166 -4.13 -11.28 -15.47
C LYS A 166 -5.62 -10.94 -15.49
N LEU A 167 -5.97 -9.71 -15.86
CA LEU A 167 -7.36 -9.26 -15.95
C LEU A 167 -8.13 -9.98 -17.07
N ILE A 168 -7.50 -10.14 -18.23
CA ILE A 168 -8.11 -10.79 -19.41
C ILE A 168 -8.17 -12.31 -19.23
N ASN A 169 -7.02 -12.95 -19.00
CA ASN A 169 -6.93 -14.42 -19.05
C ASN A 169 -7.50 -15.09 -17.80
N LYS A 170 -7.35 -14.46 -16.62
CA LYS A 170 -7.88 -15.01 -15.36
C LYS A 170 -9.22 -14.41 -14.96
N LYS A 171 -9.81 -13.55 -15.80
CA LYS A 171 -11.03 -12.78 -15.51
C LYS A 171 -10.99 -12.19 -14.10
N ALA A 172 -9.84 -11.62 -13.72
CA ALA A 172 -9.59 -11.16 -12.36
C ALA A 172 -10.32 -9.83 -12.06
N ILE A 173 -11.59 -9.73 -12.40
CA ILE A 173 -12.41 -8.54 -12.26
C ILE A 173 -13.77 -8.95 -11.67
N ASN A 174 -14.24 -8.22 -10.67
CA ASN A 174 -15.57 -8.42 -10.12
C ASN A 174 -16.39 -7.16 -10.38
N VAL A 175 -17.58 -7.33 -10.96
CA VAL A 175 -18.53 -6.24 -11.18
C VAL A 175 -19.75 -6.48 -10.31
N TYR A 176 -20.19 -5.44 -9.62
CA TYR A 176 -21.41 -5.45 -8.81
C TYR A 176 -22.37 -4.36 -9.29
N GLN A 177 -23.64 -4.70 -9.38
CA GLN A 177 -24.73 -3.78 -9.72
C GLN A 177 -25.49 -3.37 -8.46
N HIS A 178 -25.84 -2.09 -8.38
CA HIS A 178 -26.71 -1.59 -7.32
C HIS A 178 -28.16 -1.99 -7.63
N PRO A 179 -28.94 -2.47 -6.64
CA PRO A 179 -30.26 -3.07 -6.87
C PRO A 179 -31.32 -2.14 -7.46
N SER A 180 -31.20 -0.83 -7.23
CA SER A 180 -32.22 0.15 -7.64
C SER A 180 -31.68 1.38 -8.34
N LYS A 181 -30.37 1.44 -8.61
CA LYS A 181 -29.73 2.60 -9.24
C LYS A 181 -28.86 2.07 -10.37
N ASP A 182 -28.78 2.81 -11.45
CA ASP A 182 -27.81 2.54 -12.51
C ASP A 182 -26.39 2.93 -12.04
N LYS A 183 -25.90 2.17 -11.08
CA LYS A 183 -24.58 2.32 -10.47
C LYS A 183 -23.93 0.97 -10.40
N MET A 184 -22.72 0.90 -10.93
CA MET A 184 -21.88 -0.29 -10.89
C MET A 184 -20.62 -0.04 -10.09
N LYS A 185 -20.15 -1.08 -9.42
CA LYS A 185 -18.88 -1.08 -8.70
C LYS A 185 -17.99 -2.16 -9.29
N VAL A 186 -16.85 -1.73 -9.85
CA VAL A 186 -15.87 -2.62 -10.45
C VAL A 186 -14.67 -2.75 -9.53
N PHE A 187 -14.32 -3.99 -9.20
CA PHE A 187 -13.12 -4.36 -8.47
C PHE A 187 -12.16 -5.05 -9.42
N LYS A 188 -11.12 -4.33 -9.84
CA LYS A 188 -10.06 -4.86 -10.68
C LYS A 188 -9.05 -5.60 -9.82
N GLY A 189 -8.66 -6.76 -10.30
CA GLY A 189 -7.67 -7.60 -9.67
C GLY A 189 -6.29 -6.98 -9.82
N ASN A 190 -5.83 -6.27 -8.79
CA ASN A 190 -4.47 -5.76 -8.80
C ASN A 190 -3.48 -6.90 -8.57
N ASP A 191 -2.42 -6.94 -9.38
CA ASP A 191 -1.20 -7.62 -8.98
C ASP A 191 -0.53 -6.80 -7.85
N ALA A 192 0.24 -7.43 -6.97
CA ALA A 192 1.00 -6.70 -5.95
C ALA A 192 1.92 -5.65 -6.61
N PHE A 193 2.41 -5.97 -7.80
CA PHE A 193 3.15 -5.08 -8.68
C PHE A 193 2.30 -3.90 -9.24
N ALA A 194 1.01 -4.09 -9.52
CA ALA A 194 0.14 -3.01 -10.01
C ALA A 194 -0.06 -1.88 -8.97
N LEU A 195 -0.05 -2.21 -7.68
CA LEU A 195 -0.11 -1.22 -6.59
C LEU A 195 1.18 -0.41 -6.46
N ARG A 196 2.33 -1.04 -6.73
CA ARG A 196 3.63 -0.35 -6.80
C ARG A 196 3.59 0.79 -7.80
N HIS A 197 2.83 0.61 -8.89
CA HIS A 197 2.62 1.61 -9.92
C HIS A 197 1.31 2.40 -9.75
N SER A 198 0.77 2.50 -8.54
CA SER A 198 -0.27 3.48 -8.23
C SER A 198 0.35 4.82 -7.87
N ILE A 199 -0.31 5.93 -8.21
CA ILE A 199 0.21 7.26 -7.90
C ILE A 199 0.44 7.47 -6.39
N GLY A 200 -0.46 6.96 -5.55
CA GLY A 200 -0.32 7.04 -4.10
C GLY A 200 0.90 6.28 -3.59
N PHE A 201 1.13 5.07 -4.09
CA PHE A 201 2.32 4.29 -3.72
C PHE A 201 3.61 4.97 -4.17
N GLN A 202 3.63 5.49 -5.40
CA GLN A 202 4.77 6.21 -5.95
C GLN A 202 5.12 7.46 -5.11
N ILE A 203 4.11 8.25 -4.72
CA ILE A 203 4.30 9.39 -3.79
C ILE A 203 4.83 8.92 -2.43
N THR A 204 4.32 7.80 -1.91
CA THR A 204 4.76 7.24 -0.62
C THR A 204 6.21 6.77 -0.68
N LEU A 205 6.60 6.15 -1.78
CA LEU A 205 7.96 5.71 -2.04
C LEU A 205 8.90 6.92 -2.11
N LEU A 206 8.49 8.02 -2.76
CA LEU A 206 9.23 9.28 -2.78
C LEU A 206 9.41 9.87 -1.38
N ILE A 207 8.34 9.95 -0.58
CA ILE A 207 8.41 10.43 0.81
C ILE A 207 9.35 9.54 1.63
N THR A 208 9.23 8.23 1.49
CA THR A 208 10.07 7.26 2.21
C THR A 208 11.53 7.42 1.83
N TYR A 209 11.84 7.69 0.56
CA TYR A 209 13.18 7.96 0.09
C TYR A 209 13.75 9.26 0.69
N ILE A 210 12.98 10.35 0.69
CA ILE A 210 13.38 11.62 1.33
C ILE A 210 13.66 11.41 2.82
N LEU A 211 12.80 10.66 3.52
CA LEU A 211 12.99 10.32 4.93
C LEU A 211 14.24 9.47 5.14
N PHE A 212 14.52 8.52 4.26
CA PHE A 212 15.74 7.69 4.30
C PHE A 212 17.00 8.53 4.14
N VAL A 213 17.06 9.42 3.14
CA VAL A 213 18.20 10.31 2.92
C VAL A 213 18.40 11.23 4.13
N SER A 214 17.30 11.85 4.61
CA SER A 214 17.33 12.73 5.78
C SER A 214 17.81 11.99 7.04
N PHE A 215 17.36 10.75 7.23
CA PHE A 215 17.75 9.90 8.36
C PHE A 215 19.23 9.46 8.26
N THR A 216 19.71 9.19 7.06
CA THR A 216 21.12 8.87 6.80
C THR A 216 22.01 10.07 7.14
N VAL A 217 21.67 11.27 6.64
CA VAL A 217 22.37 12.52 6.97
C VAL A 217 22.36 12.78 8.48
N TYR A 218 21.22 12.57 9.14
CA TYR A 218 21.12 12.68 10.59
C TYR A 218 22.08 11.73 11.31
N CYS A 219 22.15 10.46 10.90
CA CYS A 219 23.05 9.47 11.48
C CYS A 219 24.52 9.84 11.26
N ILE A 220 24.88 10.39 10.10
CA ILE A 220 26.23 10.88 9.81
C ILE A 220 26.58 12.06 10.73
N TYR A 221 25.71 13.06 10.82
CA TYR A 221 25.94 14.25 11.65
C TYR A 221 26.04 13.92 13.15
N ARG A 222 25.25 12.95 13.62
CA ARG A 222 25.22 12.51 15.02
C ARG A 222 26.12 11.30 15.29
N PHE A 223 27.00 10.91 14.36
CA PHE A 223 27.79 9.68 14.45
C PHE A 223 28.58 9.57 15.76
N LYS A 224 29.30 10.63 16.17
CA LYS A 224 30.10 10.63 17.42
C LYS A 224 29.22 10.39 18.65
N GLN A 225 28.02 10.98 18.68
CA GLN A 225 27.09 10.83 19.79
C GLN A 225 26.43 9.45 19.80
N LEU A 226 26.10 8.90 18.63
CA LEU A 226 25.59 7.54 18.50
C LEU A 226 26.64 6.51 18.94
N ALA A 227 27.90 6.67 18.51
CA ALA A 227 29.00 5.80 18.92
C ALA A 227 29.26 5.83 20.43
N ALA A 228 29.20 7.03 21.03
CA ALA A 228 29.29 7.19 22.49
C ALA A 228 28.09 6.55 23.21
N ALA A 229 26.87 6.70 22.69
CA ALA A 229 25.65 6.14 23.26
C ALA A 229 25.63 4.59 23.19
N VAL A 230 26.17 3.97 22.14
CA VAL A 230 26.31 2.50 22.05
C VAL A 230 27.26 1.95 23.11
N LYS A 231 28.32 2.70 23.45
CA LYS A 231 29.30 2.36 24.48
C LYS A 231 28.90 2.82 25.89
N SER A 232 27.78 3.54 26.02
CA SER A 232 27.30 4.08 27.29
C SER A 232 26.85 2.94 28.22
N SER A 233 27.16 3.08 29.51
CA SER A 233 26.62 2.21 30.57
C SER A 233 25.14 2.51 30.85
N ASN A 234 24.60 3.62 30.33
CA ASN A 234 23.19 3.95 30.42
C ASN A 234 22.36 3.11 29.44
N ILE A 235 21.70 2.07 29.98
CA ILE A 235 20.85 1.12 29.24
C ILE A 235 19.81 1.82 28.35
N LYS A 236 19.28 2.97 28.79
CA LYS A 236 18.23 3.68 28.04
C LYS A 236 18.78 4.36 26.78
N GLU A 237 19.94 4.99 26.89
CA GLU A 237 20.64 5.62 25.76
C GLU A 237 21.15 4.57 24.78
N GLN A 238 21.72 3.49 25.32
CA GLN A 238 22.22 2.37 24.56
C GLN A 238 21.10 1.71 23.73
N LYS A 239 19.95 1.41 24.34
CA LYS A 239 18.77 0.87 23.62
C LYS A 239 18.28 1.81 22.52
N SER A 240 18.24 3.12 22.78
CA SER A 240 17.82 4.10 21.78
C SER A 240 18.77 4.12 20.58
N ALA A 241 20.08 4.06 20.82
CA ALA A 241 21.09 4.02 19.75
C ALA A 241 20.98 2.73 18.91
N TYR A 242 20.77 1.58 19.55
CA TYR A 242 20.54 0.31 18.83
C TYR A 242 19.30 0.36 17.94
N ILE A 243 18.19 0.91 18.41
CA ILE A 243 16.96 1.04 17.59
C ILE A 243 17.23 1.90 16.35
N ILE A 244 17.93 3.02 16.51
CA ILE A 244 18.28 3.93 15.40
C ILE A 244 19.16 3.19 14.37
N LEU A 245 20.22 2.50 14.82
CA LEU A 245 21.11 1.75 13.93
C LEU A 245 20.41 0.59 13.23
N LEU A 246 19.50 -0.09 13.93
CA LEU A 246 18.71 -1.20 13.38
C LEU A 246 17.73 -0.70 12.30
N ILE A 247 17.08 0.46 12.51
CA ILE A 247 16.25 1.11 11.48
C ILE A 247 17.13 1.46 10.26
N LEU A 248 18.34 1.98 10.48
CA LEU A 248 19.26 2.35 9.40
C LEU A 248 19.67 1.10 8.58
N LEU A 249 20.04 0.02 9.25
CA LEU A 249 20.40 -1.26 8.62
C LEU A 249 19.24 -1.81 7.77
N TYR A 250 18.03 -1.87 8.32
CA TYR A 250 16.85 -2.32 7.58
C TYR A 250 16.55 -1.44 6.38
N SER A 251 16.74 -0.12 6.51
CA SER A 251 16.53 0.82 5.41
C SER A 251 17.51 0.55 4.26
N TYR A 252 18.79 0.34 4.57
CA TYR A 252 19.79 -0.04 3.56
C TYR A 252 19.51 -1.39 2.92
N LEU A 253 19.04 -2.37 3.70
CA LEU A 253 18.65 -3.68 3.18
C LEU A 253 17.48 -3.56 2.19
N VAL A 254 16.46 -2.75 2.50
CA VAL A 254 15.34 -2.48 1.59
C VAL A 254 15.81 -1.79 0.31
N VAL A 255 16.68 -0.78 0.41
CA VAL A 255 17.27 -0.12 -0.76
C VAL A 255 18.06 -1.12 -1.60
N GLY A 256 18.90 -1.97 -0.98
CA GLY A 256 19.67 -3.00 -1.66
C GLY A 256 18.79 -4.00 -2.42
N ILE A 257 17.73 -4.51 -1.77
CA ILE A 257 16.74 -5.39 -2.43
C ILE A 257 16.08 -4.67 -3.62
N THR A 258 15.74 -3.40 -3.45
CA THR A 258 15.12 -2.59 -4.51
C THR A 258 16.07 -2.43 -5.70
N VAL A 259 17.35 -2.16 -5.46
CA VAL A 259 18.38 -2.08 -6.50
C VAL A 259 18.56 -3.41 -7.23
N VAL A 260 18.71 -4.51 -6.50
CA VAL A 260 18.84 -5.86 -7.09
C VAL A 260 17.62 -6.20 -7.95
N HIS A 261 16.43 -5.79 -7.53
CA HIS A 261 15.22 -5.99 -8.32
C HIS A 261 15.24 -5.19 -9.62
N TYR A 262 15.65 -3.92 -9.59
CA TYR A 262 15.75 -3.09 -10.80
C TYR A 262 16.82 -3.57 -11.78
N LEU A 263 17.93 -4.13 -11.30
CA LEU A 263 18.98 -4.72 -12.15
C LEU A 263 18.49 -5.92 -12.99
N LYS A 264 17.31 -6.48 -12.66
CA LYS A 264 16.70 -7.56 -13.43
C LYS A 264 16.05 -7.08 -14.74
N PHE A 265 15.80 -5.78 -14.87
CA PHE A 265 15.09 -5.16 -16.00
C PHE A 265 16.02 -4.28 -16.83
#